data_AF-A0A956ZMC3-F1
#
_entry.id   AF-A0A956ZMC3-F1
#
_cell.length_a   1.000
_cell.length_b   1.000
_cell.length_c   1.000
_cell.angle_alpha   90.00
_cell.angle_beta   90.00
_cell.angle_gamma   90.00
#
_symmetry.space_group_name_H-M   'P 1'
#
loop_
_entity.id
_entity.type
_entity.pdbx_description
1 polymer ?
#
loop_
_entity_poly.entity_id
_entity_poly.type
_entity_poly.pdbx_seq_one_letter_code
_entity_poly.pdbx_strand_id
1 'polypeptide(L)'
;MPAPPLNREFPPIFDGHEDFITQIRRPRRGDSQLAAVLTGDNHRDLLARSEDGHVDLPRAMEGGLGGCFTSIFLTNERAEMAPVDYAMQEIADLYEVADRSDGRWRICRTAG
;
A
#
# COMPACT_ATOMS: atom_id res chain seq x y z
N MET A 1 -0.01 18.00 5.49
CA MET A 1 1.19 18.18 6.35
C MET A 1 2.15 17.03 6.05
N PRO A 2 3.48 17.23 6.08
CA PRO A 2 4.43 16.13 5.90
C PRO A 2 4.25 15.09 7.02
N ALA A 3 4.44 13.80 6.72
CA ALA A 3 4.42 12.76 7.74
C ALA A 3 5.51 13.05 8.80
N PRO A 4 5.23 12.80 10.10
CA PRO A 4 6.20 12.96 11.17
C PRO A 4 7.36 11.96 11.04
N PRO A 5 8.46 12.13 11.79
CA PRO A 5 9.47 11.08 11.92
C PRO A 5 8.88 9.81 12.56
N LEU A 6 9.53 8.66 12.33
CA LEU A 6 9.10 7.38 12.89
C LEU A 6 9.15 7.47 14.42
N ASN A 7 8.05 7.12 15.08
CA ASN A 7 7.98 7.02 16.52
C ASN A 7 8.94 5.93 17.03
N ARG A 8 9.73 6.28 18.04
CA ARG A 8 10.78 5.45 18.66
C ARG A 8 10.59 5.29 20.16
N GLU A 9 9.44 5.65 20.71
CA GLU A 9 9.11 5.42 22.12
C GLU A 9 9.15 3.93 22.46
N PHE A 10 8.71 3.08 21.53
CA PHE A 10 8.82 1.63 21.58
C PHE A 10 9.69 1.11 20.42
N PRO A 11 10.22 -0.13 20.51
CA PRO A 11 10.87 -0.77 19.38
C PRO A 11 9.98 -0.73 18.12
N PRO A 12 10.51 -0.39 16.93
CA PRO A 12 9.71 -0.38 15.73
C PRO A 12 9.08 -1.75 15.45
N ILE A 13 7.82 -1.74 15.05
CA ILE A 13 7.10 -2.96 14.67
C ILE A 13 7.44 -3.32 13.24
N PHE A 14 7.73 -4.60 13.02
CA PHE A 14 7.78 -5.20 11.69
C PHE A 14 6.55 -6.09 11.52
N ASP A 15 5.59 -5.66 10.70
CA ASP A 15 4.35 -6.40 10.48
C ASP A 15 4.53 -7.58 9.49
N GLY A 16 3.85 -8.68 9.78
CA GLY A 16 3.81 -9.87 8.95
C GLY A 16 2.99 -9.74 7.67
N HIS A 17 2.01 -8.83 7.60
CA HIS A 17 1.10 -8.74 6.45
C HIS A 17 0.32 -7.41 6.40
N GLU A 18 0.49 -6.64 5.32
CA GLU A 18 -0.21 -5.37 5.12
C GLU A 18 -0.85 -5.24 3.72
N ASP A 19 -2.14 -4.91 3.68
CA ASP A 19 -2.97 -4.88 2.45
C ASP A 19 -3.21 -3.45 1.91
N PHE A 20 -2.50 -2.44 2.40
CA PHE A 20 -2.78 -1.03 2.04
C PHE A 20 -2.69 -0.76 0.52
N ILE A 21 -1.92 -1.56 -0.24
CA ILE A 21 -1.75 -1.38 -1.68
C ILE A 21 -3.06 -1.61 -2.45
N THR A 22 -3.95 -2.45 -1.91
CA THR A 22 -5.28 -2.73 -2.48
C THR A 22 -6.20 -1.51 -2.48
N GLN A 23 -5.89 -0.51 -1.65
CA GLN A 23 -6.65 0.74 -1.49
C GLN A 23 -6.06 1.89 -2.30
N ILE A 24 -4.89 1.71 -2.93
CA ILE A 24 -4.28 2.72 -3.81
C ILE A 24 -4.89 2.56 -5.20
N ARG A 25 -5.73 3.52 -5.62
CA ARG A 25 -6.45 3.43 -6.90
C ARG A 25 -5.71 4.14 -8.03
N ARG A 26 -5.27 3.35 -9.01
CA ARG A 26 -5.11 3.74 -10.42
C ARG A 26 -6.17 3.03 -11.26
N PRO A 27 -6.78 3.67 -12.26
CA PRO A 27 -7.70 2.99 -13.17
C PRO A 27 -7.01 1.80 -13.82
N ARG A 28 -7.48 0.56 -13.56
CA ARG A 28 -6.87 -0.65 -14.10
C ARG A 28 -7.54 -1.01 -15.43
N ARG A 29 -6.75 -1.43 -16.41
CA ARG A 29 -7.27 -1.87 -17.71
C ARG A 29 -8.04 -3.18 -17.51
N GLY A 30 -9.34 -3.19 -17.79
CA GLY A 30 -10.20 -4.38 -17.62
C GLY A 30 -10.96 -4.46 -16.30
N ASP A 31 -10.82 -3.50 -15.38
CA ASP A 31 -11.71 -3.44 -14.21
C ASP A 31 -13.16 -3.25 -14.66
N SER A 32 -14.07 -4.12 -14.21
CA SER A 32 -15.50 -3.93 -14.40
C SER A 32 -15.98 -2.71 -13.60
N GLN A 33 -17.07 -2.08 -14.04
CA GLN A 33 -17.69 -1.00 -13.24
C GLN A 33 -18.10 -1.49 -11.83
N LEU A 34 -18.32 -2.80 -11.65
CA LEU A 34 -18.58 -3.42 -10.35
C LEU A 34 -17.32 -3.48 -9.47
N ALA A 35 -16.15 -3.79 -10.05
CA ALA A 35 -14.86 -3.66 -9.36
C ALA A 35 -14.55 -2.19 -9.00
N ALA A 36 -15.09 -1.22 -9.75
CA ALA A 36 -15.05 0.19 -9.37
C ALA A 36 -15.91 0.53 -8.14
N VAL A 37 -17.13 0.01 -8.09
CA VAL A 37 -18.09 0.23 -7.00
C VAL A 37 -17.67 -0.49 -5.71
N LEU A 38 -17.16 -1.73 -5.78
CA LEU A 38 -16.74 -2.50 -4.59
C LEU A 38 -15.49 -1.93 -3.91
N THR A 39 -14.67 -1.17 -4.63
CA THR A 39 -13.47 -0.51 -4.07
C THR A 39 -13.71 0.94 -3.66
N GLY A 40 -14.91 1.49 -3.92
CA GLY A 40 -15.24 2.90 -3.70
C GLY A 40 -14.47 3.88 -4.60
N ASP A 41 -15.02 5.08 -4.80
CA ASP A 41 -14.38 6.20 -5.49
C ASP A 41 -13.31 6.90 -4.62
N ASN A 42 -12.98 6.37 -3.45
CA ASN A 42 -12.00 6.98 -2.56
C ASN A 42 -10.58 6.65 -3.01
N HIS A 43 -10.03 7.56 -3.80
CA HIS A 43 -8.61 7.61 -4.12
C HIS A 43 -7.78 7.85 -2.86
N ARG A 44 -7.15 6.79 -2.35
CA ARG A 44 -6.20 6.90 -1.24
C ARG A 44 -4.77 7.04 -1.75
N ASP A 45 -4.07 8.03 -1.22
CA ASP A 45 -2.63 8.16 -1.35
C ASP A 45 -1.97 7.72 -0.05
N LEU A 46 -1.21 6.61 -0.06
CA LEU A 46 -0.53 6.10 1.13
C LEU A 46 0.36 7.16 1.78
N LEU A 47 0.92 8.08 1.00
CA LEU A 47 1.83 9.10 1.52
C LEU A 47 1.11 10.24 2.26
N ALA A 48 -0.21 10.32 2.14
CA ALA A 48 -1.06 11.33 2.76
C ALA A 48 -1.95 10.72 3.84
N ARG A 49 -2.23 11.49 4.90
CA ARG A 49 -3.22 11.10 5.91
C ARG A 49 -4.59 11.02 5.25
N SER A 50 -5.32 9.95 5.54
CA SER A 50 -6.73 9.86 5.16
C SER A 50 -7.56 9.27 6.30
N GLU A 51 -8.87 9.53 6.29
CA GLU A 51 -9.81 9.07 7.30
C GLU A 51 -10.28 7.62 7.08
N ASP A 52 -10.13 7.08 5.87
CA ASP A 52 -10.47 5.68 5.57
C ASP A 52 -9.37 4.70 6.03
N GLY A 53 -9.51 3.39 5.78
CA GLY A 53 -8.44 2.40 5.96
C GLY A 53 -7.71 2.38 7.32
N HIS A 54 -6.68 1.54 7.45
CA HIS A 54 -5.93 1.40 8.71
C HIS A 54 -4.54 2.02 8.66
N VAL A 55 -3.88 1.96 7.50
CA VAL A 55 -2.51 2.41 7.32
C VAL A 55 -2.45 3.54 6.28
N ASP A 56 -1.73 4.58 6.64
CA ASP A 56 -1.12 5.59 5.77
C ASP A 56 0.22 5.98 6.38
N LEU A 57 1.08 6.65 5.63
CA LEU A 57 2.44 6.97 6.07
C LEU A 57 2.42 7.81 7.36
N PRO A 58 1.60 8.86 7.52
CA PRO A 58 1.50 9.56 8.80
C PRO A 58 1.17 8.64 9.98
N ARG A 59 0.18 7.75 9.85
CA ARG A 59 -0.18 6.79 10.91
C ARG A 59 0.90 5.73 11.15
N ALA A 60 1.54 5.23 10.10
CA ALA A 60 2.65 4.29 10.20
C ALA A 60 3.83 4.90 10.99
N MET A 61 4.15 6.17 10.69
CA MET A 61 5.20 6.89 11.40
C MET A 61 4.82 7.16 12.86
N GLU A 62 3.60 7.59 13.14
CA GLU A 62 3.12 7.84 14.51
C GLU A 62 3.01 6.56 15.36
N GLY A 63 2.55 5.47 14.75
CA GLY A 63 2.35 4.17 15.40
C GLY A 63 3.62 3.33 15.54
N GLY A 64 4.74 3.76 14.97
CA GLY A 64 6.01 3.04 15.07
C GLY A 64 6.12 1.82 14.15
N LEU A 65 5.39 1.78 13.03
CA LEU A 65 5.53 0.76 12.00
C LEU A 65 6.84 0.96 11.25
N GLY A 66 7.88 0.22 11.63
CA GLY A 66 9.22 0.32 11.06
C GLY A 66 9.45 -0.53 9.81
N GLY A 67 8.55 -1.48 9.54
CA GLY A 67 8.56 -2.30 8.33
C GLY A 67 7.33 -3.19 8.26
N CYS A 68 7.09 -3.78 7.09
CA CYS A 68 6.04 -4.77 6.90
C CYS A 68 6.34 -5.65 5.69
N PHE A 69 5.65 -6.78 5.58
CA PHE A 69 5.42 -7.41 4.28
C PHE A 69 4.17 -6.81 3.64
N THR A 70 4.35 -6.08 2.54
CA THR A 70 3.22 -5.64 1.71
C THR A 70 2.69 -6.82 0.91
N SER A 71 1.40 -7.12 1.06
CA SER A 71 0.76 -8.19 0.31
C SER A 71 0.58 -7.80 -1.15
N ILE A 72 0.66 -8.79 -2.04
CA ILE A 72 0.17 -8.70 -3.41
C ILE A 72 -1.05 -9.60 -3.46
N PHE A 73 -2.22 -9.00 -3.63
CA PHE A 73 -3.50 -9.68 -3.41
C PHE A 73 -4.41 -9.55 -4.62
N LEU A 74 -5.00 -10.67 -5.00
CA LEU A 74 -5.97 -10.71 -6.09
C LEU A 74 -7.29 -11.25 -5.57
N THR A 75 -8.39 -10.63 -6.01
CA THR A 75 -9.72 -11.24 -5.89
C THR A 75 -9.77 -12.49 -6.78
N ASN A 76 -10.68 -13.43 -6.47
CA ASN A 76 -10.87 -14.62 -7.29
C ASN A 76 -11.11 -14.27 -8.77
N GLU A 77 -11.95 -13.26 -9.03
CA GLU A 77 -12.22 -12.76 -10.38
C GLU A 77 -10.93 -12.31 -11.09
N ARG A 78 -10.08 -11.52 -10.43
CA ARG A 78 -8.79 -11.06 -11.00
C ARG A 78 -7.82 -12.21 -11.23
N ALA A 79 -7.81 -13.19 -10.32
CA ALA A 79 -6.99 -14.37 -10.42
C ALA A 79 -7.41 -15.28 -11.60
N GLU A 80 -8.70 -15.31 -11.94
CA GLU A 80 -9.23 -16.05 -13.09
C GLU A 80 -8.99 -15.31 -14.42
N MET A 81 -9.05 -13.98 -14.42
CA MET A 81 -8.92 -13.19 -15.65
C MET A 81 -7.47 -13.01 -16.12
N ALA A 82 -6.59 -12.48 -15.26
CA ALA A 82 -5.24 -12.06 -15.64
C ALA A 82 -4.30 -11.96 -14.41
N PRO A 83 -4.00 -13.08 -13.73
CA PRO A 83 -3.33 -13.06 -12.43
C PRO A 83 -1.94 -12.41 -12.44
N VAL A 84 -1.18 -12.63 -13.51
CA VAL A 84 0.17 -12.04 -13.65
C VAL A 84 0.08 -10.53 -13.82
N ASP A 85 -0.83 -10.04 -14.67
CA ASP A 85 -0.96 -8.61 -14.94
C ASP A 85 -1.36 -7.83 -13.68
N TYR A 86 -2.33 -8.35 -12.92
CA TYR A 86 -2.75 -7.72 -11.67
C TYR A 86 -1.65 -7.75 -10.60
N ALA A 87 -0.95 -8.88 -10.44
CA ALA A 87 0.16 -8.96 -9.49
C ALA A 87 1.29 -7.99 -9.86
N MET A 88 1.66 -7.93 -11.14
CA MET A 88 2.70 -7.02 -11.63
C MET A 88 2.30 -5.55 -11.44
N GLN A 89 1.01 -5.22 -11.57
CA GLN A 89 0.53 -3.86 -11.31
C GLN A 89 0.63 -3.48 -9.83
N GLU A 90 0.22 -4.34 -8.89
CA GLU A 90 0.33 -4.03 -7.45
C GLU A 90 1.79 -3.93 -7.01
N ILE A 91 2.67 -4.74 -7.60
CA ILE A 91 4.12 -4.59 -7.42
C ILE A 91 4.56 -3.21 -7.94
N ALA A 92 4.17 -2.82 -9.16
CA ALA A 92 4.54 -1.52 -9.73
C ALA A 92 4.05 -0.34 -8.88
N ASP A 93 2.83 -0.42 -8.34
CA ASP A 93 2.27 0.61 -7.47
C ASP A 93 3.09 0.75 -6.17
N LEU A 94 3.60 -0.37 -5.62
CA LEU A 94 4.50 -0.34 -4.45
C LEU A 94 5.84 0.34 -4.75
N TYR A 95 6.43 0.08 -5.93
CA TYR A 95 7.66 0.77 -6.35
C TYR A 95 7.42 2.27 -6.51
N GLU A 96 6.29 2.66 -7.09
CA GLU A 96 5.97 4.07 -7.23
C GLU A 96 5.78 4.78 -5.89
N VAL A 97 5.10 4.14 -4.93
CA VAL A 97 4.99 4.66 -3.57
C VAL A 97 6.37 4.88 -2.97
N ALA A 98 7.28 3.93 -3.14
CA ALA A 98 8.66 4.06 -2.65
C ALA A 98 9.38 5.25 -3.31
N ASP A 99 9.28 5.39 -4.64
CA ASP A 99 9.90 6.48 -5.40
C ASP A 99 9.35 7.85 -4.96
N ARG A 100 8.04 7.97 -4.77
CA ARG A 100 7.37 9.21 -4.33
C ARG A 100 7.59 9.54 -2.86
N SER A 101 8.07 8.59 -2.05
CA SER A 101 8.19 8.74 -0.60
C SER A 101 9.38 9.56 -0.13
N ASP A 102 10.27 9.98 -1.04
CA ASP A 102 11.55 10.63 -0.73
C ASP A 102 12.38 9.81 0.28
N GLY A 103 12.41 8.49 0.06
CA GLY A 103 13.16 7.54 0.89
C GLY A 103 12.57 7.25 2.27
N ARG A 104 11.38 7.76 2.60
CA ARG A 104 10.65 7.42 3.83
C ARG A 104 9.95 6.07 3.78
N TRP A 105 9.69 5.56 2.58
CA TRP A 105 9.27 4.19 2.32
C TRP A 105 10.31 3.51 1.44
N ARG A 106 10.79 2.33 1.83
CA ARG A 106 11.86 1.62 1.10
C ARG A 106 11.51 0.16 0.91
N ILE A 107 11.73 -0.33 -0.31
CA ILE A 107 11.62 -1.75 -0.62
C ILE A 107 12.94 -2.44 -0.26
N CYS A 108 12.89 -3.31 0.74
CA CYS A 108 14.02 -4.10 1.20
C CYS A 108 13.96 -5.52 0.61
N ARG A 109 15.13 -6.09 0.26
CA ARG A 109 15.24 -7.46 -0.30
C ARG A 109 16.16 -8.38 0.52
N THR A 110 16.83 -7.83 1.52
CA THR A 110 17.76 -8.54 2.40
C THR A 110 17.60 -7.97 3.81
N ALA A 111 17.82 -8.81 4.82
CA ALA A 111 18.21 -8.30 6.14
C ALA A 111 19.61 -7.70 5.99
N GLY A 112 19.78 -6.44 6.38
CA GLY A 112 21.09 -5.78 6.37
C GLY A 112 22.04 -6.35 7.41
#